data_AF-A0A0G1PH47-F1
#
_entry.id   AF-A0A0G1PH47-F1
#
_cell.length_a   1.000
_cell.length_b   1.000
_cell.length_c   1.000
_cell.angle_alpha   90.00
_cell.angle_beta   90.00
_cell.angle_gamma   90.00
#
_symmetry.space_group_name_H-M   'P 1'
#
loop_
_entity.id
_entity.type
_entity.pdbx_description
1 polymer ?
#
loop_
_entity_poly.entity_id
_entity_poly.type
_entity_poly.pdbx_seq_one_letter_code
_entity_poly.pdbx_strand_id
1 'polypeptide(L)'
;MLFSSLYLWLSYIQEFYKRSIPYIMLELRIPREVRKSPRAMEQVFMSIHGLRNSPNDIAEKWWEGEVTLWFSCELVSFGGDIHFYMRIPKKHRNLIEAALYAQYSDIELAEVTEDYIHRLPATVKELRQNNYELFGNELRLAKEDAYPIRTYVDFEAPDEERQLDPISSMLEVLAKLKPAEICWIQILIRPTDDSWKEANETLVEELKEKMATRRYETEGGGIVMVQRTPGEVEVIEAVERNLQKPGFESLIRYIYTAPKEIYGDTFPRRGVYGAFNQYATEHLNKFAHNTKAWTRTKFWHWPHLFPKKRQRARQERIFQYYRERRMFDETTLGAILRIRPFHWYVGAQKLGKMVLNVEELATIFHPPMFLVLTGPLIKSVESRKIGPPAGLPIYGEEGEEKLPGIK
;
A
#
# COMPACT_ATOMS: atom_id res chain seq x y z
N MET A 1 31.75 14.72 -13.50
CA MET A 1 32.24 13.90 -12.36
C MET A 1 31.70 14.40 -11.01
N LEU A 2 31.80 15.70 -10.69
CA LEU A 2 31.30 16.28 -9.42
C LEU A 2 29.80 16.03 -9.13
N PHE A 3 28.91 16.19 -10.13
CA PHE A 3 27.49 15.89 -9.95
C PHE A 3 27.26 14.42 -9.60
N SER A 4 27.93 13.49 -10.28
CA SER A 4 27.78 12.05 -10.04
C SER A 4 28.26 11.65 -8.64
N SER A 5 29.37 12.21 -8.16
CA SER A 5 29.85 11.97 -6.78
C SER A 5 28.90 12.55 -5.73
N LEU A 6 28.29 13.70 -6.01
CA LEU A 6 27.31 14.33 -5.12
C LEU A 6 26.06 13.45 -4.96
N TYR A 7 25.49 12.96 -6.06
CA TYR A 7 24.34 12.03 -6.00
C TYR A 7 24.70 10.67 -5.37
N LEU A 8 25.94 10.20 -5.56
CA LEU A 8 26.44 9.00 -4.89
C LEU A 8 26.47 9.19 -3.37
N TRP A 9 27.01 10.34 -2.93
CA TRP A 9 27.05 10.74 -1.52
C TRP A 9 25.65 10.81 -0.92
N LEU A 10 24.72 11.48 -1.60
CA LEU A 10 23.33 11.57 -1.16
C LEU A 10 22.69 10.18 -1.02
N SER A 11 22.84 9.32 -2.04
CA SER A 11 22.31 7.96 -1.99
C SER A 11 22.92 7.14 -0.85
N TYR A 12 24.19 7.38 -0.50
CA TYR A 12 24.87 6.68 0.59
C TYR A 12 24.30 7.09 1.95
N ILE A 13 24.23 8.39 2.25
CA ILE A 13 23.69 8.86 3.53
C ILE A 13 22.21 8.49 3.66
N GLN A 14 21.42 8.65 2.60
CA GLN A 14 20.00 8.27 2.64
C GLN A 14 19.82 6.79 3.01
N GLU A 15 20.70 5.89 2.57
CA GLU A 15 20.64 4.49 3.00
C GLU A 15 21.09 4.28 4.45
N PHE A 16 22.01 5.09 4.94
CA PHE A 16 22.37 5.10 6.35
C PHE A 16 21.19 5.56 7.23
N TYR A 17 20.54 6.66 6.85
CA TYR A 17 19.33 7.17 7.51
C TYR A 17 18.20 6.13 7.51
N LYS A 18 17.90 5.51 6.36
CA LYS A 18 16.87 4.46 6.26
C LYS A 18 17.08 3.30 7.22
N ARG A 19 18.34 2.94 7.50
CA ARG A 19 18.70 1.83 8.40
C ARG A 19 18.71 2.21 9.87
N SER A 20 18.90 3.49 10.20
CA SER A 20 18.94 3.95 11.59
C SER A 20 17.55 4.03 12.22
N ILE A 21 16.49 4.15 11.42
CA ILE A 21 15.12 4.28 11.92
C ILE A 21 14.62 2.95 12.51
N PRO A 22 14.25 2.92 13.80
CA PRO A 22 13.62 1.76 14.39
C PRO A 22 12.16 1.66 13.95
N TYR A 23 11.75 0.47 13.54
CA TYR A 23 10.36 0.15 13.19
C TYR A 23 9.79 -0.86 14.17
N ILE A 24 8.47 -0.78 14.35
CA ILE A 24 7.69 -1.77 15.08
C ILE A 24 6.63 -2.36 14.16
N MET A 25 6.21 -3.57 14.49
CA MET A 25 5.20 -4.31 13.74
C MET A 25 4.00 -4.56 14.65
N LEU A 26 2.83 -4.12 14.22
CA LEU A 26 1.57 -4.29 14.94
C LEU A 26 0.69 -5.28 14.18
N GLU A 27 0.20 -6.31 14.86
CA GLU A 27 -0.88 -7.16 14.38
C GLU A 27 -2.21 -6.51 14.76
N LEU A 28 -3.05 -6.27 13.75
CA LEU A 28 -4.39 -5.75 13.91
C LEU A 28 -5.34 -6.94 14.09
N ARG A 29 -5.72 -7.24 15.33
CA ARG A 29 -6.69 -8.30 15.63
C ARG A 29 -8.09 -7.73 15.52
N ILE A 30 -8.78 -8.15 14.47
CA ILE A 30 -10.09 -7.62 14.10
C ILE A 30 -11.18 -8.34 14.94
N PRO A 31 -12.10 -7.59 15.57
CA PRO A 31 -13.23 -8.18 16.29
C PRO A 31 -14.23 -8.81 15.30
N ARG A 32 -15.11 -9.68 15.81
CA ARG A 32 -16.13 -10.37 14.97
C ARG A 32 -17.08 -9.43 14.23
N GLU A 33 -17.38 -8.29 14.82
CA GLU A 33 -18.31 -7.32 14.27
C GLU A 33 -17.63 -5.95 14.17
N VAL A 34 -17.37 -5.52 12.94
CA VAL A 34 -16.99 -4.14 12.64
C VAL A 34 -18.13 -3.49 11.88
N ARG A 35 -18.79 -2.50 12.49
CA ARG A 35 -19.89 -1.73 11.89
C ARG A 35 -19.45 -0.43 11.22
N LYS A 36 -18.15 -0.18 11.20
CA LYS A 36 -17.55 1.02 10.60
C LYS A 36 -17.29 0.75 9.12
N SER A 37 -17.69 1.68 8.27
CA SER A 37 -17.34 1.65 6.84
C SER A 37 -15.84 1.97 6.63
N PRO A 38 -15.27 1.66 5.45
CA PRO A 38 -13.91 2.07 5.07
C PRO A 38 -13.62 3.57 5.26
N ARG A 39 -14.66 4.43 5.29
CA ARG A 39 -14.56 5.85 5.67
C ARG A 39 -13.80 6.09 6.97
N ALA A 40 -13.92 5.20 7.94
CA ALA A 40 -13.21 5.29 9.21
C ALA A 40 -11.69 5.11 9.02
N MET A 41 -11.28 4.22 8.12
CA MET A 41 -9.88 4.00 7.78
C MET A 41 -9.28 5.18 7.00
N GLU A 42 -10.08 5.86 6.17
CA GLU A 42 -9.65 7.09 5.51
C GLU A 42 -9.17 8.13 6.54
N GLN A 43 -9.86 8.29 7.67
CA GLN A 43 -9.44 9.20 8.74
C GLN A 43 -8.13 8.78 9.41
N VAL A 44 -7.87 7.47 9.51
CA VAL A 44 -6.58 6.95 10.00
C VAL A 44 -5.48 7.31 9.00
N PHE A 45 -5.70 7.12 7.70
CA PHE A 45 -4.71 7.50 6.69
C PHE A 45 -4.51 9.01 6.60
N MET A 46 -5.54 9.84 6.81
CA MET A 46 -5.40 11.29 6.96
C MET A 46 -4.47 11.64 8.14
N SER A 47 -4.65 10.96 9.27
CA SER A 47 -3.78 11.14 10.44
C SER A 47 -2.33 10.74 10.14
N ILE A 48 -2.12 9.64 9.41
CA ILE A 48 -0.80 9.17 8.98
C ILE A 48 -0.16 10.15 7.98
N HIS A 49 -0.95 10.75 7.08
CA HIS A 49 -0.44 11.73 6.10
C HIS A 49 0.16 12.95 6.81
N GLY A 50 -0.51 13.43 7.86
CA GLY A 50 -0.03 14.53 8.70
C GLY A 50 1.27 14.24 9.47
N LEU A 51 1.72 12.98 9.53
CA LEU A 51 3.00 12.60 10.14
C LEU A 51 4.18 12.67 9.16
N ARG A 52 3.97 13.19 7.95
CA ARG A 52 5.01 13.36 6.94
C ARG A 52 6.19 14.14 7.52
N ASN A 53 7.39 13.58 7.35
CA ASN A 53 8.65 14.28 7.52
C ASN A 53 9.22 14.66 6.15
N SER A 54 9.97 15.76 6.12
CA SER A 54 10.70 16.22 4.93
C SER A 54 11.92 17.02 5.37
N PRO A 55 13.05 16.91 4.66
CA PRO A 55 14.22 17.74 4.94
C PRO A 55 13.87 19.21 4.67
N ASN A 56 13.94 20.03 5.72
CA ASN A 56 13.74 21.47 5.66
C ASN A 56 15.04 22.19 5.27
N ASP A 57 16.20 21.64 5.66
CA ASP A 57 17.51 22.27 5.47
C ASP A 57 18.47 21.48 4.56
N ILE A 58 19.47 22.19 4.02
CA ILE A 58 20.56 21.61 3.21
C ILE A 58 21.34 20.58 4.05
N ALA A 59 21.53 20.82 5.35
CA ALA A 59 22.21 19.89 6.24
C ALA A 59 21.42 18.59 6.44
N GLU A 60 20.11 18.68 6.70
CA GLU A 60 19.23 17.51 6.83
C GLU A 60 19.24 16.68 5.54
N LYS A 61 19.25 17.33 4.37
CA LYS A 61 19.32 16.65 3.09
C LYS A 61 20.68 16.02 2.78
N TRP A 62 21.79 16.73 3.00
CA TRP A 62 23.12 16.36 2.50
C TRP A 62 24.08 15.79 3.54
N TRP A 63 23.76 15.90 4.84
CA TRP A 63 24.54 15.32 5.93
C TRP A 63 23.78 14.30 6.74
N GLU A 64 22.49 14.54 7.00
CA GLU A 64 21.64 13.56 7.69
C GLU A 64 20.99 12.58 6.71
N GLY A 65 20.79 13.02 5.45
CA GLY A 65 20.18 12.22 4.39
C GLY A 65 18.73 11.88 4.70
N GLU A 66 18.01 12.81 5.34
CA GLU A 66 16.62 12.59 5.70
C GLU A 66 15.77 12.25 4.48
N VAL A 67 14.98 11.19 4.61
CA VAL A 67 13.98 10.78 3.63
C VAL A 67 12.63 10.67 4.31
N THR A 68 11.57 10.86 3.53
CA THR A 68 10.22 10.64 4.00
C THR A 68 10.05 9.18 4.43
N LEU A 69 9.61 8.98 5.67
CA LEU A 69 9.35 7.67 6.23
C LEU A 69 8.15 7.03 5.55
N TRP A 70 8.19 5.71 5.40
CA TRP A 70 7.09 4.95 4.83
C TRP A 70 6.55 3.92 5.83
N PHE A 71 5.28 3.60 5.64
CA PHE A 71 4.51 2.64 6.43
C PHE A 71 4.22 1.42 5.57
N SER A 72 4.01 0.27 6.19
CA SER A 72 3.61 -0.96 5.49
C SER A 72 2.26 -1.42 6.02
N CYS A 73 1.27 -1.55 5.16
CA CYS A 73 0.02 -2.23 5.45
C CYS A 73 0.08 -3.63 4.79
N GLU A 74 0.01 -4.68 5.59
CA GLU A 74 0.28 -6.06 5.13
C GLU A 74 -0.91 -6.96 5.41
N LEU A 75 -1.32 -7.71 4.38
CA LEU A 75 -2.35 -8.73 4.45
C LEU A 75 -1.71 -10.08 4.15
N VAL A 76 -1.70 -10.95 5.15
CA VAL A 76 -0.91 -12.18 5.14
C VAL A 76 -1.82 -13.36 5.39
N SER A 77 -1.82 -14.35 4.50
CA SER A 77 -2.55 -15.60 4.66
C SER A 77 -1.61 -16.79 4.79
N PHE A 78 -1.79 -17.56 5.86
CA PHE A 78 -1.09 -18.82 6.13
C PHE A 78 -2.07 -19.98 6.00
N GLY A 79 -2.12 -20.62 4.84
CA GLY A 79 -3.01 -21.75 4.58
C GLY A 79 -4.49 -21.45 4.79
N GLY A 80 -4.90 -20.19 4.57
CA GLY A 80 -6.28 -19.72 4.75
C GLY A 80 -6.48 -18.83 5.98
N ASP A 81 -5.59 -18.89 6.98
CA ASP A 81 -5.64 -18.02 8.16
C ASP A 81 -5.12 -16.62 7.80
N ILE A 82 -6.01 -15.62 7.77
CA ILE A 82 -5.70 -14.25 7.36
C ILE A 82 -5.33 -13.39 8.58
N HIS A 83 -4.22 -12.66 8.45
CA HIS A 83 -3.70 -11.72 9.44
C HIS A 83 -3.47 -10.35 8.80
N PHE A 84 -3.80 -9.31 9.56
CA PHE A 84 -3.56 -7.92 9.20
C PHE A 84 -2.40 -7.39 10.02
N TYR A 85 -1.43 -6.78 9.35
CA TYR A 85 -0.32 -6.15 10.03
C TYR A 85 -0.08 -4.73 9.53
N MET A 86 0.49 -3.93 10.41
CA MET A 86 0.97 -2.60 10.10
C MET A 86 2.38 -2.40 10.65
N ARG A 87 3.34 -2.10 9.76
CA ARG A 87 4.71 -1.72 10.15
C ARG A 87 4.83 -0.21 10.16
N ILE A 88 5.21 0.34 11.30
CA ILE A 88 5.27 1.79 11.53
C ILE A 88 6.61 2.19 12.15
N PRO A 89 7.12 3.41 11.89
CA PRO A 89 8.26 3.94 12.62
C PRO A 89 7.93 4.07 14.12
N LYS A 90 8.85 3.62 14.99
CA LYS A 90 8.63 3.57 16.44
C LYS A 90 8.23 4.93 17.04
N LYS A 91 8.76 6.02 16.48
CA LYS A 91 8.45 7.41 16.87
C LYS A 91 6.96 7.75 16.76
N HIS A 92 6.25 7.13 15.82
CA HIS A 92 4.84 7.43 15.53
C HIS A 92 3.85 6.47 16.19
N ARG A 93 4.33 5.51 17.00
CA ARG A 93 3.50 4.48 17.65
C ARG A 93 2.26 5.06 18.32
N ASN A 94 2.45 5.96 19.28
CA ASN A 94 1.36 6.46 20.12
C ASN A 94 0.29 7.18 19.30
N LEU A 95 0.70 7.95 18.29
CA LEU A 95 -0.24 8.70 17.44
C LEU A 95 -1.05 7.77 16.53
N ILE A 96 -0.41 6.73 15.98
CA ILE A 96 -1.08 5.78 15.10
C ILE A 96 -2.00 4.84 15.89
N GLU A 97 -1.56 4.35 17.05
CA GLU A 97 -2.41 3.57 17.95
C GLU A 97 -3.64 4.39 18.37
N ALA A 98 -3.45 5.66 18.76
CA ALA A 98 -4.56 6.55 19.10
C ALA A 98 -5.51 6.79 17.93
N ALA A 99 -5.00 7.01 16.71
CA ALA A 99 -5.81 7.19 15.51
C ALA A 99 -6.63 5.92 15.18
N LEU A 100 -6.03 4.74 15.32
CA LEU A 100 -6.71 3.46 15.12
C LEU A 100 -7.79 3.24 16.18
N TYR A 101 -7.50 3.42 17.47
CA TYR A 101 -8.49 3.25 18.54
C TYR A 101 -9.63 4.28 18.48
N ALA A 102 -9.37 5.49 17.99
CA ALA A 102 -10.41 6.50 17.81
C ALA A 102 -11.46 6.08 16.77
N GLN A 103 -11.03 5.40 15.71
CA GLN A 103 -11.92 4.94 14.64
C GLN A 103 -12.48 3.53 14.89
N TYR A 104 -11.67 2.67 15.52
CA TYR A 104 -11.94 1.27 15.81
C TYR A 104 -11.67 0.97 17.29
N SER A 105 -12.64 1.27 18.16
CA SER A 105 -12.51 1.08 19.61
C SER A 105 -12.23 -0.37 20.03
N ASP A 106 -12.74 -1.32 19.25
CA ASP A 106 -12.78 -2.74 19.60
C ASP A 106 -11.63 -3.53 18.96
N ILE A 107 -10.75 -2.87 18.20
CA ILE A 107 -9.57 -3.52 17.61
C ILE A 107 -8.55 -3.80 18.72
N GLU A 108 -7.89 -4.96 18.69
CA GLU A 108 -6.76 -5.23 19.57
C GLU A 108 -5.47 -5.08 18.77
N LEU A 109 -4.61 -4.15 19.18
CA LEU A 109 -3.29 -3.94 18.57
C LEU A 109 -2.25 -4.72 19.37
N ALA A 110 -1.74 -5.82 18.81
CA ALA A 110 -0.70 -6.62 19.42
C ALA A 110 0.66 -6.30 18.79
N GLU A 111 1.65 -5.94 19.61
CA GLU A 111 3.03 -5.78 19.14
C GLU A 111 3.64 -7.15 18.84
N VAL A 112 4.13 -7.32 17.62
CA VAL A 112 4.74 -8.57 17.15
C VAL A 112 6.21 -8.57 17.55
N THR A 113 6.57 -9.43 18.50
CA THR A 113 7.95 -9.58 18.99
C THR A 113 8.89 -10.18 17.94
N GLU A 114 8.40 -11.14 17.16
CA GLU A 114 9.13 -11.75 16.04
C GLU A 114 8.34 -11.61 14.74
N ASP A 115 8.91 -10.90 13.77
CA ASP A 115 8.29 -10.65 12.48
C ASP A 115 7.96 -11.96 11.74
N TYR A 116 6.76 -12.05 11.19
CA TYR A 116 6.27 -13.26 10.52
C TYR A 116 7.15 -13.68 9.34
N ILE A 117 7.96 -12.78 8.78
CA ILE A 117 8.91 -13.11 7.70
C ILE A 117 9.93 -14.18 8.11
N HIS A 118 10.20 -14.33 9.42
CA HIS A 118 11.14 -15.31 9.95
C HIS A 118 10.58 -16.74 9.95
N ARG A 119 9.26 -16.90 9.77
CA ARG A 119 8.64 -18.21 9.53
C ARG A 119 9.09 -18.86 8.22
N LEU A 120 9.61 -18.05 7.28
CA LEU A 120 10.21 -18.53 6.04
C LEU A 120 11.73 -18.31 6.04
N PRO A 121 12.49 -19.20 5.36
CA PRO A 121 13.93 -19.03 5.20
C PRO A 121 14.31 -17.66 4.63
N ALA A 122 15.51 -17.18 4.97
CA ALA A 122 15.95 -15.83 4.61
C ALA A 122 16.24 -15.69 3.11
N THR A 123 16.62 -16.79 2.46
CA THR A 123 16.98 -16.79 1.04
C THR A 123 16.07 -17.68 0.19
N VAL A 124 15.85 -17.28 -1.07
CA VAL A 124 15.09 -18.12 -2.03
C VAL A 124 15.81 -19.44 -2.32
N LYS A 125 17.13 -19.48 -2.15
CA LYS A 125 17.93 -20.70 -2.28
C LYS A 125 17.54 -21.72 -1.20
N GLU A 126 17.50 -21.30 0.06
CA GLU A 126 17.06 -22.14 1.19
C GLU A 126 15.59 -22.54 1.04
N LEU A 127 14.73 -21.60 0.66
CA LEU A 127 13.31 -21.86 0.41
C LEU A 127 13.13 -23.00 -0.61
N ARG A 128 13.94 -23.02 -1.68
CA ARG A 128 13.95 -24.13 -2.65
C ARG A 128 14.58 -25.42 -2.14
N GLN A 129 15.60 -25.33 -1.30
CA GLN A 129 16.19 -26.52 -0.66
C GLN A 129 15.15 -27.22 0.21
N ASN A 130 14.25 -26.45 0.83
CA ASN A 130 13.09 -26.95 1.57
C ASN A 130 11.90 -27.33 0.66
N ASN A 131 12.12 -27.48 -0.65
CA ASN A 131 11.12 -27.87 -1.64
C ASN A 131 9.94 -26.88 -1.82
N TYR A 132 10.14 -25.60 -1.54
CA TYR A 132 9.15 -24.55 -1.87
C TYR A 132 9.48 -23.86 -3.19
N GLU A 133 8.44 -23.42 -3.89
CA GLU A 133 8.54 -22.50 -5.03
C GLU A 133 7.91 -21.15 -4.69
N LEU A 134 8.31 -20.11 -5.42
CA LEU A 134 7.92 -18.73 -5.14
C LEU A 134 7.46 -18.01 -6.41
N PHE A 135 6.29 -17.39 -6.32
CA PHE A 135 5.82 -16.38 -7.25
C PHE A 135 5.84 -15.01 -6.57
N GLY A 136 6.10 -13.96 -7.34
CA GLY A 136 5.98 -12.61 -6.83
C GLY A 136 5.71 -11.61 -7.94
N ASN A 137 5.02 -10.54 -7.60
CA ASN A 137 4.78 -9.44 -8.51
C ASN A 137 4.61 -8.12 -7.75
N GLU A 138 4.78 -7.03 -8.49
CA GLU A 138 4.35 -5.69 -8.06
C GLU A 138 3.20 -5.27 -8.98
N LEU A 139 2.27 -4.49 -8.45
CA LEU A 139 1.20 -3.90 -9.24
C LEU A 139 1.57 -2.48 -9.64
N ARG A 140 0.84 -1.96 -10.62
CA ARG A 140 0.88 -0.58 -11.08
C ARG A 140 -0.52 -0.15 -11.48
N LEU A 141 -0.75 1.16 -11.58
CA LEU A 141 -1.93 1.68 -12.25
C LEU A 141 -1.81 1.53 -13.78
N ALA A 142 -2.95 1.37 -14.43
CA ALA A 142 -3.03 1.21 -15.88
C ALA A 142 -3.02 2.57 -16.60
N LYS A 143 -3.76 3.54 -16.05
CA LYS A 143 -3.79 4.96 -16.45
C LYS A 143 -2.96 5.80 -15.46
N GLU A 144 -2.84 7.10 -15.75
CA GLU A 144 -2.20 8.10 -14.89
C GLU A 144 -2.81 8.14 -13.48
N ASP A 145 -2.01 8.55 -12.50
CA ASP A 145 -2.36 8.55 -11.07
C ASP A 145 -3.56 9.48 -10.74
N ALA A 146 -3.86 10.46 -11.61
CA ALA A 146 -5.03 11.33 -11.46
C ALA A 146 -6.36 10.58 -11.56
N TYR A 147 -6.42 9.49 -12.33
CA TYR A 147 -7.63 8.67 -12.42
C TYR A 147 -7.69 7.75 -11.20
N PRO A 148 -8.73 7.85 -10.36
CA PRO A 148 -8.85 6.98 -9.20
C PRO A 148 -9.22 5.54 -9.62
N ILE A 149 -8.92 4.57 -8.77
CA ILE A 149 -9.60 3.25 -8.83
C ILE A 149 -11.04 3.39 -8.33
N ARG A 150 -11.85 2.35 -8.52
CA ARG A 150 -13.15 2.28 -7.86
C ARG A 150 -12.96 2.30 -6.34
N THR A 151 -13.66 3.19 -5.67
CA THR A 151 -13.48 3.51 -4.25
C THR A 151 -14.64 2.99 -3.42
N TYR A 152 -14.49 2.94 -2.09
CA TYR A 152 -15.55 2.48 -1.18
C TYR A 152 -16.87 3.22 -1.36
N VAL A 153 -16.85 4.50 -1.77
CA VAL A 153 -18.06 5.30 -2.02
C VAL A 153 -18.90 4.67 -3.13
N ASP A 154 -18.26 4.03 -4.12
CA ASP A 154 -18.93 3.35 -5.23
C ASP A 154 -19.46 1.96 -4.84
N PHE A 155 -19.11 1.45 -3.65
CA PHE A 155 -19.63 0.21 -3.07
C PHE A 155 -20.70 0.46 -2.00
N GLU A 156 -20.77 1.68 -1.47
CA GLU A 156 -21.83 2.13 -0.57
C GLU A 156 -23.11 2.34 -1.38
N ALA A 157 -24.05 1.41 -1.28
CA ALA A 157 -25.39 1.60 -1.82
C ALA A 157 -26.24 2.46 -0.86
N PRO A 158 -27.23 3.22 -1.36
CA PRO A 158 -28.19 3.94 -0.51
C PRO A 158 -29.00 3.02 0.40
N ASP A 159 -29.22 1.77 -0.04
CA ASP A 159 -29.88 0.71 0.73
C ASP A 159 -28.85 -0.12 1.51
N GLU A 160 -29.00 -0.20 2.85
CA GLU A 160 -28.10 -0.94 3.75
C GLU A 160 -27.95 -2.42 3.35
N GLU A 161 -28.98 -3.05 2.78
CA GLU A 161 -28.97 -4.46 2.37
C GLU A 161 -28.03 -4.75 1.19
N ARG A 162 -27.68 -3.74 0.38
CA ARG A 162 -26.81 -3.90 -0.79
C ARG A 162 -25.39 -3.40 -0.54
N GLN A 163 -25.07 -3.03 0.70
CA GLN A 163 -23.72 -2.58 1.03
C GLN A 163 -22.73 -3.73 0.89
N LEU A 164 -21.80 -3.58 -0.05
CA LEU A 164 -20.72 -4.55 -0.27
C LEU A 164 -19.43 -4.00 0.33
N ASP A 165 -18.69 -4.86 1.01
CA ASP A 165 -17.37 -4.50 1.50
C ASP A 165 -16.32 -4.65 0.38
N PRO A 166 -15.55 -3.60 0.05
CA PRO A 166 -14.54 -3.66 -0.99
C PRO A 166 -13.40 -4.66 -0.73
N ILE A 167 -13.10 -5.09 0.51
CA ILE A 167 -12.02 -6.06 0.76
C ILE A 167 -12.48 -7.53 0.65
N SER A 168 -13.80 -7.77 0.56
CA SER A 168 -14.41 -9.11 0.59
C SER A 168 -13.80 -10.08 -0.42
N SER A 169 -13.69 -9.71 -1.70
CA SER A 169 -13.14 -10.58 -2.75
C SER A 169 -11.69 -10.96 -2.47
N MET A 170 -10.90 -10.04 -1.91
CA MET A 170 -9.51 -10.32 -1.52
C MET A 170 -9.45 -11.37 -0.41
N LEU A 171 -10.28 -11.21 0.63
CA LEU A 171 -10.32 -12.15 1.75
C LEU A 171 -10.78 -13.53 1.30
N GLU A 172 -11.79 -13.63 0.43
CA GLU A 172 -12.23 -14.90 -0.13
C GLU A 172 -11.13 -15.64 -0.91
N VAL A 173 -10.33 -14.91 -1.69
CA VAL A 173 -9.21 -15.50 -2.44
C VAL A 173 -8.14 -16.01 -1.48
N LEU A 174 -7.80 -15.23 -0.45
CA LEU A 174 -6.78 -15.59 0.54
C LEU A 174 -7.22 -16.73 1.47
N ALA A 175 -8.53 -16.84 1.75
CA ALA A 175 -9.14 -17.91 2.52
C ALA A 175 -9.11 -19.27 1.80
N LYS A 176 -9.12 -19.26 0.46
CA LYS A 176 -9.09 -20.48 -0.38
C LYS A 176 -7.71 -21.13 -0.47
N LEU A 177 -6.69 -20.56 0.18
CA LEU A 177 -5.35 -21.15 0.23
C LEU A 177 -5.40 -22.52 0.93
N LYS A 178 -4.70 -23.49 0.35
CA LYS A 178 -4.55 -24.82 0.93
C LYS A 178 -3.56 -24.80 2.09
N PRO A 179 -3.60 -25.80 2.99
CA PRO A 179 -2.55 -25.99 3.98
C PRO A 179 -1.15 -25.98 3.34
N ALA A 180 -0.20 -25.29 3.98
CA ALA A 180 1.16 -25.02 3.51
C ALA A 180 1.32 -24.02 2.34
N GLU A 181 0.23 -23.50 1.77
CA GLU A 181 0.32 -22.33 0.89
C GLU A 181 0.37 -21.04 1.69
N ILE A 182 1.19 -20.10 1.26
CA ILE A 182 1.38 -18.82 1.94
C ILE A 182 1.28 -17.71 0.91
N CYS A 183 0.44 -16.71 1.18
CA CYS A 183 0.36 -15.50 0.36
C CYS A 183 0.54 -14.26 1.22
N TRP A 184 1.41 -13.39 0.76
CA TRP A 184 1.87 -12.20 1.42
C TRP A 184 1.57 -11.01 0.52
N ILE A 185 0.69 -10.11 0.94
CA ILE A 185 0.39 -8.85 0.25
C ILE A 185 0.94 -7.71 1.11
N GLN A 186 1.63 -6.78 0.48
CA GLN A 186 2.31 -5.65 1.11
C GLN A 186 1.96 -4.38 0.33
N ILE A 187 1.42 -3.41 1.03
CA ILE A 187 1.09 -2.09 0.53
C ILE A 187 1.99 -1.12 1.28
N LEU A 188 3.08 -0.71 0.63
CA LEU A 188 3.97 0.32 1.18
C LEU A 188 3.38 1.69 0.82
N ILE A 189 3.26 2.57 1.80
CA ILE A 189 2.71 3.91 1.62
C ILE A 189 3.65 4.96 2.20
N ARG A 190 3.82 6.07 1.49
CA ARG A 190 4.66 7.19 1.89
C ARG A 190 3.92 8.49 1.61
N PRO A 191 3.68 9.33 2.62
CA PRO A 191 3.00 10.61 2.42
C PRO A 191 3.73 11.46 1.37
N THR A 192 3.00 12.04 0.42
CA THR A 192 3.55 12.96 -0.59
C THR A 192 3.10 14.41 -0.36
N ASP A 193 3.88 15.37 -0.85
CA ASP A 193 3.46 16.79 -1.01
C ASP A 193 2.45 16.96 -2.14
N ASP A 194 1.96 18.17 -2.34
CA ASP A 194 1.09 18.55 -3.44
C ASP A 194 1.77 18.50 -4.83
N SER A 195 3.05 18.13 -4.93
CA SER A 195 3.76 18.04 -6.22
C SER A 195 3.10 17.08 -7.22
N TRP A 196 2.47 16.00 -6.73
CA TRP A 196 1.71 15.10 -7.61
C TRP A 196 0.40 15.73 -8.09
N LYS A 197 -0.19 16.66 -7.33
CA LYS A 197 -1.39 17.39 -7.77
C LYS A 197 -1.02 18.35 -8.89
N GLU A 198 0.03 19.15 -8.68
CA GLU A 198 0.59 20.07 -9.68
C GLU A 198 0.95 19.35 -10.98
N ALA A 199 1.59 18.16 -10.88
CA ALA A 199 1.94 17.36 -12.05
C ALA A 199 0.73 16.87 -12.86
N ASN A 200 -0.47 16.87 -12.27
CA ASN A 200 -1.71 16.42 -12.90
C ASN A 200 -2.69 17.58 -13.20
N GLU A 201 -2.37 18.82 -12.86
CA GLU A 201 -3.22 19.98 -13.18
C GLU A 201 -3.43 20.15 -14.68
N THR A 202 -2.34 20.02 -15.46
CA THR A 202 -2.39 20.05 -16.93
C THR A 202 -3.29 18.96 -17.49
N LEU A 203 -3.31 17.78 -16.89
CA LEU A 203 -4.18 16.68 -17.29
C LEU A 203 -5.65 17.02 -17.01
N VAL A 204 -5.96 17.67 -15.88
CA VAL A 204 -7.32 18.14 -15.57
C VAL A 204 -7.77 19.22 -16.55
N GLU A 205 -6.91 20.18 -16.87
CA GLU A 205 -7.19 21.21 -17.88
C GLU A 205 -7.44 20.58 -19.25
N GLU A 206 -6.58 19.66 -19.69
CA GLU A 206 -6.77 18.93 -20.94
C GLU A 206 -8.09 18.13 -20.96
N LEU A 207 -8.48 17.52 -19.83
CA LEU A 207 -9.75 16.82 -19.73
C LEU A 207 -10.92 17.78 -19.85
N LYS A 208 -10.85 18.94 -19.20
CA LYS A 208 -11.86 20.00 -19.30
C LYS A 208 -11.96 20.56 -20.72
N GLU A 209 -10.85 20.70 -21.43
CA GLU A 209 -10.80 21.18 -22.81
C GLU A 209 -11.29 20.13 -23.82
N LYS A 210 -10.81 18.89 -23.74
CA LYS A 210 -11.23 17.77 -24.61
C LYS A 210 -12.72 17.47 -24.49
N MET A 211 -13.29 17.76 -23.32
CA MET A 211 -14.70 17.63 -22.98
C MET A 211 -15.44 18.96 -22.90
N ALA A 212 -14.81 20.06 -23.35
CA ALA A 212 -15.50 21.32 -23.53
C ALA A 212 -16.57 21.16 -24.61
N THR A 213 -17.69 21.88 -24.46
CA THR A 213 -18.82 21.86 -25.40
C THR A 213 -18.30 22.06 -26.82
N ARG A 214 -18.28 20.98 -27.62
CA ARG A 214 -17.88 21.07 -29.02
C ARG A 214 -18.95 21.87 -29.74
N ARG A 215 -18.56 23.07 -30.19
CA ARG A 215 -19.39 23.92 -31.03
C ARG A 215 -19.14 23.51 -32.47
N TYR A 216 -20.15 22.93 -33.11
CA TYR A 216 -20.12 22.68 -34.54
C TYR A 216 -20.95 23.76 -35.22
N GLU A 217 -20.34 24.54 -36.11
CA GLU A 217 -21.08 25.36 -37.06
C GLU A 217 -21.58 24.46 -38.18
N THR A 218 -22.90 24.41 -38.34
CA THR A 218 -23.51 23.73 -39.50
C THR A 218 -23.41 24.63 -40.73
N GLU A 219 -23.36 24.05 -41.93
CA GLU A 219 -23.28 24.78 -43.21
C GLU A 219 -24.43 25.80 -43.42
N GLY A 220 -25.50 25.74 -42.60
CA GLY A 220 -26.61 26.70 -42.59
C GLY A 220 -26.54 27.80 -41.50
N GLY A 221 -25.42 27.96 -40.81
CA GLY A 221 -25.23 29.01 -39.78
C GLY A 221 -25.83 28.69 -38.40
N GLY A 222 -26.28 27.45 -38.17
CA GLY A 222 -26.73 26.97 -36.86
C GLY A 222 -25.57 26.49 -36.00
N ILE A 223 -25.48 26.96 -34.76
CA ILE A 223 -24.50 26.47 -33.77
C ILE A 223 -25.13 25.25 -33.06
N VAL A 224 -24.56 24.06 -33.28
CA VAL A 224 -24.91 22.86 -32.51
C VAL A 224 -23.98 22.78 -31.30
N MET A 225 -24.57 22.87 -30.11
CA MET A 225 -23.87 22.65 -28.84
C MET A 225 -24.01 21.19 -28.43
N VAL A 226 -22.92 20.42 -28.48
CA VAL A 226 -22.92 19.06 -27.95
C VAL A 226 -22.79 19.15 -26.42
N GLN A 227 -23.87 18.79 -25.73
CA GLN A 227 -23.85 18.67 -24.26
C GLN A 227 -22.96 17.50 -23.83
N ARG A 228 -22.41 17.61 -22.61
CA ARG A 228 -21.55 16.60 -22.00
C ARG A 228 -22.33 15.30 -21.83
N THR A 229 -21.70 14.16 -22.10
CA THR A 229 -22.30 12.88 -21.72
C THR A 229 -22.22 12.71 -20.20
N PRO A 230 -23.19 12.03 -19.55
CA PRO A 230 -23.17 11.85 -18.10
C PRO A 230 -21.89 11.19 -17.57
N GLY A 231 -21.35 10.19 -18.30
CA GLY A 231 -20.11 9.51 -17.89
C GLY A 231 -18.85 10.37 -17.99
N GLU A 232 -18.82 11.34 -18.90
CA GLU A 232 -17.72 12.31 -18.99
C GLU A 232 -17.69 13.25 -17.78
N VAL A 233 -18.87 13.67 -17.31
CA VAL A 233 -19.00 14.48 -16.09
C VAL A 233 -18.52 13.70 -14.87
N GLU A 234 -18.95 12.45 -14.74
CA GLU A 234 -18.54 11.56 -13.64
C GLU A 234 -17.02 11.36 -13.57
N VAL A 235 -16.35 11.21 -14.72
CA VAL A 235 -14.88 11.08 -14.77
C VAL A 235 -14.19 12.35 -14.27
N ILE A 236 -14.66 13.53 -14.68
CA ILE A 236 -14.07 14.80 -14.24
C ILE A 236 -14.27 14.99 -12.74
N GLU A 237 -15.49 14.76 -12.24
CA GLU A 237 -15.80 14.87 -10.81
C GLU A 237 -14.97 13.88 -9.97
N ALA A 238 -14.80 12.64 -10.44
CA ALA A 238 -13.98 11.64 -9.78
C ALA A 238 -12.49 12.04 -9.73
N VAL A 239 -11.94 12.56 -10.83
CA VAL A 239 -10.55 13.05 -10.90
C VAL A 239 -10.35 14.26 -9.98
N GLU A 240 -11.27 15.23 -10.00
CA GLU A 240 -11.19 16.40 -9.13
C GLU A 240 -11.26 16.01 -7.65
N ARG A 241 -12.19 15.12 -7.29
CA ARG A 241 -12.27 14.57 -5.92
C ARG A 241 -10.99 13.83 -5.54
N ASN A 242 -10.41 13.06 -6.45
CA ASN A 242 -9.16 12.34 -6.20
C ASN A 242 -8.02 13.30 -5.85
N LEU A 243 -7.83 14.35 -6.66
CA LEU A 243 -6.77 15.34 -6.49
C LEU A 243 -6.97 16.27 -5.28
N GLN A 244 -8.20 16.45 -4.81
CA GLN A 244 -8.47 17.24 -3.60
C GLN A 244 -8.00 16.55 -2.31
N LYS A 245 -7.89 15.22 -2.32
CA LYS A 245 -7.51 14.45 -1.14
C LYS A 245 -5.98 14.31 -1.03
N PRO A 246 -5.42 14.14 0.18
CA PRO A 246 -4.01 13.87 0.34
C PRO A 246 -3.59 12.55 -0.31
N GLY A 247 -2.43 12.58 -0.98
CA GLY A 247 -1.86 11.45 -1.69
C GLY A 247 -0.77 10.73 -0.91
N PHE A 248 -0.58 9.46 -1.23
CA PHE A 248 0.54 8.64 -0.80
C PHE A 248 1.20 8.02 -2.02
N GLU A 249 2.52 8.20 -2.14
CA GLU A 249 3.27 7.34 -3.03
C GLU A 249 3.18 5.91 -2.49
N SER A 250 2.73 5.01 -3.34
CA SER A 250 2.30 3.67 -2.97
C SER A 250 3.03 2.63 -3.81
N LEU A 251 3.33 1.48 -3.20
CA LEU A 251 3.86 0.31 -3.87
C LEU A 251 3.14 -0.93 -3.35
N ILE A 252 2.38 -1.59 -4.22
CA ILE A 252 1.70 -2.85 -3.90
C ILE A 252 2.54 -4.01 -4.44
N ARG A 253 2.97 -4.88 -3.53
CA ARG A 253 3.76 -6.07 -3.82
C ARG A 253 3.08 -7.28 -3.21
N TYR A 254 3.08 -8.39 -3.92
CA TYR A 254 2.65 -9.65 -3.33
C TYR A 254 3.57 -10.80 -3.69
N ILE A 255 3.69 -11.74 -2.75
CA ILE A 255 4.45 -12.97 -2.86
C ILE A 255 3.52 -14.13 -2.54
N TYR A 256 3.67 -15.21 -3.30
CA TYR A 256 3.01 -16.48 -3.03
C TYR A 256 4.07 -17.57 -3.02
N THR A 257 4.04 -18.41 -1.99
CA THR A 257 4.92 -19.56 -1.90
C THR A 257 4.14 -20.80 -1.48
N ALA A 258 4.53 -21.94 -2.02
CA ALA A 258 3.93 -23.22 -1.72
C ALA A 258 4.96 -24.34 -1.96
N PRO A 259 4.80 -25.51 -1.32
CA PRO A 259 5.55 -26.71 -1.65
C PRO A 259 5.42 -27.02 -3.13
N LYS A 260 6.50 -27.48 -3.76
CA LYS A 260 6.59 -27.73 -5.20
C LYS A 260 5.51 -28.68 -5.73
N GLU A 261 5.03 -29.59 -4.89
CA GLU A 261 3.98 -30.57 -5.22
C GLU A 261 2.59 -29.91 -5.39
N ILE A 262 2.30 -28.88 -4.60
CA ILE A 262 1.01 -28.18 -4.58
C ILE A 262 1.06 -26.90 -5.42
N TYR A 263 2.27 -26.36 -5.63
CA TYR A 263 2.50 -25.07 -6.25
C TYR A 263 1.80 -24.91 -7.60
N GLY A 264 0.90 -23.93 -7.67
CA GLY A 264 0.23 -23.51 -8.91
C GLY A 264 0.51 -22.04 -9.22
N ASP A 265 1.04 -21.74 -10.41
CA ASP A 265 1.27 -20.34 -10.85
C ASP A 265 -0.03 -19.57 -11.16
N THR A 266 -1.16 -20.26 -11.17
CA THR A 266 -2.46 -19.71 -11.56
C THR A 266 -3.11 -18.97 -10.41
N PHE A 267 -3.00 -19.47 -9.17
CA PHE A 267 -3.55 -18.80 -7.99
C PHE A 267 -3.02 -17.37 -7.83
N PRO A 268 -1.70 -17.10 -7.78
CA PRO A 268 -1.21 -15.74 -7.60
C PRO A 268 -1.37 -14.85 -8.84
N ARG A 269 -1.48 -15.43 -10.04
CA ARG A 269 -1.60 -14.66 -11.29
C ARG A 269 -3.04 -14.28 -11.63
N ARG A 270 -4.00 -15.15 -11.33
CA ARG A 270 -5.42 -14.96 -11.67
C ARG A 270 -6.30 -14.80 -10.44
N GLY A 271 -5.99 -15.49 -9.35
CA GLY A 271 -6.72 -15.36 -8.08
C GLY A 271 -6.41 -14.02 -7.42
N VAL A 272 -5.18 -13.83 -6.93
CA VAL A 272 -4.80 -12.60 -6.19
C VAL A 272 -4.99 -11.35 -7.03
N TYR A 273 -4.49 -11.35 -8.28
CA TYR A 273 -4.72 -10.23 -9.20
C TYR A 273 -6.20 -10.08 -9.59
N GLY A 274 -6.94 -11.19 -9.70
CA GLY A 274 -8.37 -11.15 -9.98
C GLY A 274 -9.15 -10.43 -8.89
N ALA A 275 -8.77 -10.61 -7.62
CA ALA A 275 -9.36 -9.86 -6.51
C ALA A 275 -9.12 -8.35 -6.64
N PHE A 276 -7.95 -7.91 -7.12
CA PHE A 276 -7.70 -6.49 -7.41
C PHE A 276 -8.54 -5.92 -8.56
N ASN A 277 -9.10 -6.77 -9.45
CA ASN A 277 -9.98 -6.29 -10.53
C ASN A 277 -11.35 -5.83 -10.03
N GLN A 278 -11.75 -6.12 -8.79
CA GLN A 278 -12.99 -5.57 -8.23
C GLN A 278 -12.94 -4.04 -8.12
N TYR A 279 -11.73 -3.47 -8.01
CA TYR A 279 -11.49 -2.03 -7.98
C TYR A 279 -11.36 -1.42 -9.39
N ALA A 280 -11.50 -2.23 -10.44
CA ALA A 280 -11.34 -1.77 -11.81
C ALA A 280 -12.66 -1.20 -12.34
N THR A 281 -12.58 -0.02 -12.94
CA THR A 281 -13.68 0.56 -13.72
C THR A 281 -13.17 0.93 -15.11
N GLU A 282 -14.01 0.82 -16.13
CA GLU A 282 -13.60 1.05 -17.52
C GLU A 282 -13.28 2.53 -17.80
N HIS A 283 -14.11 3.43 -17.29
CA HIS A 283 -13.92 4.88 -17.44
C HIS A 283 -12.86 5.44 -16.46
N LEU A 284 -12.69 4.85 -15.26
CA LEU A 284 -11.63 5.21 -14.30
C LEU A 284 -10.37 4.33 -14.46
N ASN A 285 -9.63 4.08 -13.37
CA ASN A 285 -8.38 3.34 -13.36
C ASN A 285 -8.56 1.86 -12.94
N LYS A 286 -7.48 1.09 -13.10
CA LYS A 286 -7.39 -0.31 -12.67
C LYS A 286 -5.96 -0.71 -12.37
N PHE A 287 -5.81 -1.71 -11.51
CA PHE A 287 -4.51 -2.33 -11.30
C PHE A 287 -4.09 -3.20 -12.48
N ALA A 288 -2.81 -3.14 -12.81
CA ALA A 288 -2.15 -3.94 -13.83
C ALA A 288 -0.86 -4.56 -13.28
N HIS A 289 -0.44 -5.67 -13.88
CA HIS A 289 0.84 -6.29 -13.53
C HIS A 289 2.02 -5.40 -13.94
N ASN A 290 3.00 -5.27 -13.03
CA ASN A 290 4.31 -4.73 -13.38
C ASN A 290 5.17 -5.84 -14.03
N THR A 291 5.15 -5.90 -15.36
CA THR A 291 5.88 -6.90 -16.15
C THR A 291 7.40 -6.90 -15.93
N LYS A 292 7.94 -5.77 -15.45
CA LYS A 292 9.37 -5.62 -15.12
C LYS A 292 9.69 -6.15 -13.70
N ALA A 293 8.74 -6.11 -12.77
CA ALA A 293 8.88 -6.64 -11.43
C ALA A 293 8.51 -8.11 -11.29
N TRP A 294 7.58 -8.61 -12.12
CA TRP A 294 7.07 -9.99 -12.07
C TRP A 294 8.23 -11.02 -12.10
N THR A 295 8.08 -12.14 -11.40
CA THR A 295 9.17 -13.12 -11.25
C THR A 295 9.34 -14.04 -12.45
N ARG A 296 8.28 -14.32 -13.20
CA ARG A 296 8.32 -15.30 -14.29
C ARG A 296 9.19 -14.79 -15.45
N THR A 297 9.97 -15.66 -16.07
CA THR A 297 10.70 -15.27 -17.29
C THR A 297 10.71 -16.44 -18.24
N LYS A 298 9.89 -16.35 -19.27
CA LYS A 298 9.99 -17.16 -20.49
C LYS A 298 11.14 -16.69 -21.39
N PHE A 299 11.52 -17.56 -22.32
CA PHE A 299 12.48 -17.25 -23.39
C PHE A 299 12.04 -16.04 -24.23
N TRP A 300 10.73 -15.89 -24.48
CA TRP A 300 10.15 -14.78 -25.25
C TRP A 300 10.24 -13.39 -24.59
N HIS A 301 10.68 -13.30 -23.34
CA HIS A 301 10.91 -11.98 -22.72
C HIS A 301 12.36 -11.56 -22.92
N TRP A 302 12.56 -10.33 -23.40
CA TRP A 302 13.86 -9.66 -23.44
C TRP A 302 14.56 -9.72 -22.06
N PRO A 303 15.87 -10.00 -21.97
CA PRO A 303 16.87 -10.14 -23.04
C PRO A 303 16.98 -11.54 -23.70
N HIS A 304 15.92 -12.36 -23.72
CA HIS A 304 15.84 -13.74 -24.27
C HIS A 304 16.84 -14.79 -23.76
N LEU A 305 17.88 -14.40 -23.02
CA LEU A 305 18.93 -15.25 -22.49
C LEU A 305 18.62 -15.79 -21.08
N PHE A 306 19.03 -17.03 -20.82
CA PHE A 306 19.02 -17.69 -19.51
C PHE A 306 17.72 -17.52 -18.68
N PRO A 307 16.54 -17.89 -19.21
CA PRO A 307 15.26 -17.67 -18.54
C PRO A 307 15.22 -18.23 -17.11
N LYS A 308 15.81 -19.41 -16.85
CA LYS A 308 15.86 -19.97 -15.49
C LYS A 308 16.71 -19.13 -14.52
N LYS A 309 17.89 -18.66 -14.94
CA LYS A 309 18.75 -17.82 -14.08
C LYS A 309 18.10 -16.45 -13.81
N ARG A 310 17.46 -15.86 -14.82
CA ARG A 310 16.71 -14.61 -14.66
C ARG A 310 15.55 -14.74 -13.69
N GLN A 311 14.76 -15.81 -13.82
CA GLN A 311 13.64 -16.08 -12.92
C GLN A 311 14.12 -16.14 -11.47
N ARG A 312 15.24 -16.84 -11.23
CA ARG A 312 15.87 -16.93 -9.90
C ARG A 312 16.27 -15.57 -9.36
N ALA A 313 17.02 -14.78 -10.15
CA ALA A 313 17.44 -13.45 -9.74
C ALA A 313 16.24 -12.53 -9.42
N ARG A 314 15.15 -12.63 -10.20
CA ARG A 314 13.93 -11.85 -9.94
C ARG A 314 13.20 -12.30 -8.67
N GLN A 315 13.11 -13.61 -8.43
CA GLN A 315 12.53 -14.18 -7.20
C GLN A 315 13.34 -13.77 -5.96
N GLU A 316 14.66 -13.91 -6.00
CA GLU A 316 15.56 -13.52 -4.91
C GLU A 316 15.38 -12.05 -4.53
N ARG A 317 15.33 -11.19 -5.53
CA ARG A 317 15.19 -9.75 -5.31
C ARG A 317 13.82 -9.38 -4.76
N ILE A 318 12.71 -9.85 -5.35
CA ILE A 318 11.38 -9.47 -4.85
C ILE A 318 11.18 -9.98 -3.42
N PHE A 319 11.73 -11.16 -3.11
CA PHE A 319 11.73 -11.72 -1.77
C PHE A 319 12.56 -10.86 -0.81
N GLN A 320 13.78 -10.47 -1.18
CA GLN A 320 14.59 -9.54 -0.38
C GLN A 320 13.88 -8.21 -0.14
N TYR A 321 13.32 -7.60 -1.18
CA TYR A 321 12.63 -6.32 -1.05
C TYR A 321 11.36 -6.40 -0.21
N TYR A 322 10.62 -7.51 -0.29
CA TYR A 322 9.48 -7.72 0.60
C TYR A 322 9.92 -7.78 2.06
N ARG A 323 10.96 -8.59 2.37
CA ARG A 323 11.50 -8.73 3.73
C ARG A 323 12.02 -7.41 4.29
N GLU A 324 12.71 -6.63 3.44
CA GLU A 324 13.22 -5.30 3.79
C GLU A 324 12.12 -4.22 3.85
N ARG A 325 10.87 -4.51 3.46
CA ARG A 325 9.81 -3.50 3.19
C ARG A 325 10.34 -2.36 2.32
N ARG A 326 11.13 -2.70 1.29
CA ARG A 326 11.85 -1.71 0.50
C ARG A 326 10.94 -1.03 -0.51
N MET A 327 10.92 0.30 -0.45
CA MET A 327 10.25 1.18 -1.40
C MET A 327 11.16 1.56 -2.59
N PHE A 328 10.71 2.44 -3.48
CA PHE A 328 11.52 2.96 -4.59
C PHE A 328 12.67 3.84 -4.08
N ASP A 329 13.76 3.91 -4.84
CA ASP A 329 14.92 4.73 -4.48
C ASP A 329 14.66 6.20 -4.84
N GLU A 330 15.10 7.13 -3.98
CA GLU A 330 14.95 8.59 -4.20
C GLU A 330 15.76 9.08 -5.39
N THR A 331 16.94 8.49 -5.57
CA THR A 331 17.88 8.90 -6.62
C THR A 331 18.01 7.81 -7.67
N THR A 332 18.03 8.24 -8.94
CA THR A 332 18.24 7.32 -10.06
C THR A 332 19.60 6.63 -9.98
N LEU A 333 20.62 7.32 -9.44
CA LEU A 333 21.94 6.72 -9.21
C LEU A 333 21.90 5.64 -8.13
N GLY A 334 21.16 5.83 -7.04
CA GLY A 334 20.93 4.77 -6.04
C GLY A 334 20.31 3.52 -6.66
N ALA A 335 19.33 3.70 -7.55
CA ALA A 335 18.72 2.60 -8.30
C ALA A 335 19.70 1.90 -9.26
N ILE A 336 20.61 2.65 -9.90
CA ILE A 336 21.64 2.12 -10.81
C ILE A 336 22.68 1.29 -10.06
N LEU A 337 23.16 1.75 -8.91
CA LEU A 337 24.14 1.02 -8.09
C LEU A 337 23.63 -0.34 -7.61
N ARG A 338 22.31 -0.52 -7.57
CA ARG A 338 21.63 -1.75 -7.15
C ARG A 338 21.36 -2.72 -8.29
N ILE A 339 21.71 -2.36 -9.52
CA ILE A 339 21.57 -3.26 -10.65
C ILE A 339 22.41 -4.50 -10.38
N ARG A 340 21.78 -5.67 -10.48
CA ARG A 340 22.45 -6.97 -10.41
C ARG A 340 22.53 -7.58 -11.81
N PRO A 341 23.54 -8.43 -12.10
CA PRO A 341 23.61 -9.15 -13.36
C PRO A 341 22.28 -9.84 -13.70
N PHE A 342 21.89 -9.75 -14.97
CA PHE A 342 20.64 -10.28 -15.51
C PHE A 342 19.35 -9.57 -15.02
N HIS A 343 19.46 -8.40 -14.39
CA HIS A 343 18.29 -7.61 -14.03
C HIS A 343 18.54 -6.09 -13.83
N TRP A 344 17.87 -5.25 -14.64
CA TRP A 344 17.86 -3.78 -14.48
C TRP A 344 16.62 -3.31 -13.70
N TYR A 345 16.77 -3.10 -12.38
CA TYR A 345 15.64 -2.81 -11.48
C TYR A 345 15.01 -1.42 -11.67
N VAL A 346 15.78 -0.46 -12.18
CA VAL A 346 15.35 0.94 -12.41
C VAL A 346 14.01 1.00 -13.15
N GLY A 347 13.83 0.15 -14.17
CA GLY A 347 12.60 0.14 -14.95
C GLY A 347 11.38 -0.41 -14.19
N ALA A 348 11.58 -1.33 -13.26
CA ALA A 348 10.50 -1.89 -12.44
C ALA A 348 10.06 -0.90 -11.36
N GLN A 349 11.01 -0.20 -10.72
CA GLN A 349 10.68 0.88 -9.77
C GLN A 349 9.87 1.97 -10.43
N LYS A 350 10.31 2.47 -11.58
CA LYS A 350 9.61 3.54 -12.29
C LYS A 350 8.19 3.13 -12.70
N LEU A 351 7.99 1.87 -13.09
CA LEU A 351 6.65 1.37 -13.45
C LEU A 351 5.75 1.08 -12.24
N GLY A 352 6.34 0.76 -11.09
CA GLY A 352 5.60 0.37 -9.89
C GLY A 352 5.27 1.55 -8.96
N LYS A 353 5.93 2.70 -9.15
CA LYS A 353 5.60 3.94 -8.45
C LYS A 353 4.23 4.41 -8.94
N MET A 354 3.28 4.49 -8.01
CA MET A 354 1.95 5.06 -8.22
C MET A 354 1.63 5.96 -7.03
N VAL A 355 0.77 6.95 -7.21
CA VAL A 355 0.17 7.70 -6.10
C VAL A 355 -1.26 7.22 -5.90
N LEU A 356 -1.61 6.89 -4.66
CA LEU A 356 -2.97 6.57 -4.25
C LEU A 356 -3.41 7.56 -3.18
N ASN A 357 -4.63 8.05 -3.25
CA ASN A 357 -5.15 8.93 -2.22
C ASN A 357 -5.58 8.13 -0.96
N VAL A 358 -5.93 8.85 0.11
CA VAL A 358 -6.44 8.24 1.37
C VAL A 358 -7.68 7.38 1.19
N GLU A 359 -8.52 7.71 0.21
CA GLU A 359 -9.80 7.04 -0.06
C GLU A 359 -9.58 5.68 -0.77
N GLU A 360 -8.71 5.66 -1.77
CA GLU A 360 -8.26 4.47 -2.49
C GLU A 360 -7.51 3.53 -1.55
N LEU A 361 -6.63 4.06 -0.69
CA LEU A 361 -5.94 3.28 0.33
C LEU A 361 -6.91 2.67 1.35
N ALA A 362 -7.88 3.45 1.83
CA ALA A 362 -8.94 2.96 2.73
C ALA A 362 -9.81 1.90 2.07
N THR A 363 -9.98 1.95 0.75
CA THR A 363 -10.76 0.95 -0.01
C THR A 363 -10.03 -0.40 -0.11
N ILE A 364 -8.70 -0.39 -0.24
CA ILE A 364 -7.91 -1.61 -0.43
C ILE A 364 -7.39 -2.22 0.88
N PHE A 365 -7.35 -1.45 1.97
CA PHE A 365 -6.89 -1.89 3.27
C PHE A 365 -7.68 -1.23 4.39
N HIS A 366 -8.61 -1.99 4.97
CA HIS A 366 -9.39 -1.64 6.15
C HIS A 366 -9.82 -2.92 6.90
N PRO A 367 -10.17 -2.82 8.19
CA PRO A 367 -10.82 -3.91 8.90
C PRO A 367 -12.13 -4.31 8.19
N PRO A 368 -12.33 -5.59 7.85
CA PRO A 368 -13.53 -6.07 7.17
C PRO A 368 -14.79 -5.81 8.00
N MET A 369 -15.84 -5.38 7.32
CA MET A 369 -17.15 -5.15 7.88
C MET A 369 -17.81 -6.46 8.33
N PHE A 370 -18.75 -6.36 9.27
CA PHE A 370 -19.46 -7.51 9.84
C PHE A 370 -20.12 -8.43 8.80
N LEU A 371 -20.52 -7.90 7.64
CA LEU A 371 -21.12 -8.66 6.54
C LEU A 371 -20.16 -9.72 5.96
N VAL A 372 -18.84 -9.47 6.02
CA VAL A 372 -17.80 -10.36 5.45
C VAL A 372 -17.37 -11.43 6.45
N LEU A 373 -17.51 -11.17 7.75
CA LEU A 373 -16.98 -12.00 8.84
C LEU A 373 -17.86 -13.20 9.21
N THR A 374 -18.82 -13.58 8.37
CA THR A 374 -19.77 -14.68 8.63
C THR A 374 -19.14 -16.09 8.52
N GLY A 375 -17.87 -16.21 8.11
CA GLY A 375 -17.10 -17.47 8.09
C GLY A 375 -15.91 -17.47 9.05
N PRO A 376 -15.37 -18.66 9.43
CA PRO A 376 -14.20 -18.81 10.32
C PRO A 376 -12.88 -18.46 9.59
N LEU A 377 -12.83 -17.32 8.89
CA LEU A 377 -11.73 -16.93 7.99
C LEU A 377 -10.63 -16.12 8.70
N ILE A 378 -10.97 -15.50 9.82
CA ILE A 378 -10.09 -14.66 10.63
C ILE A 378 -10.24 -15.10 12.09
N LYS A 379 -9.12 -15.28 12.80
CA LYS A 379 -9.12 -15.47 14.27
C LYS A 379 -9.55 -14.17 14.92
N SER A 380 -10.84 -14.05 15.13
CA SER A 380 -11.46 -12.90 15.74
C SER A 380 -11.31 -12.92 17.26
N VAL A 381 -11.11 -11.74 17.84
CA VAL A 381 -11.18 -11.54 19.29
C VAL A 381 -12.62 -11.21 19.67
N GLU A 382 -13.08 -11.68 20.82
CA GLU A 382 -14.39 -11.28 21.35
C GLU A 382 -14.35 -9.79 21.70
N SER A 383 -15.29 -9.01 21.16
CA SER A 383 -15.41 -7.57 21.49
C SER A 383 -15.58 -7.42 23.00
N ARG A 384 -14.74 -6.57 23.61
CA ARG A 384 -14.84 -6.27 25.05
C ARG A 384 -16.13 -5.48 25.28
N LYS A 385 -17.16 -6.12 25.82
CA LYS A 385 -18.34 -5.44 26.38
C LYS A 385 -18.02 -4.74 27.70
N ILE A 386 -17.09 -3.79 27.72
CA ILE A 386 -16.84 -2.92 28.87
C ILE A 386 -16.49 -1.55 28.31
N GLY A 387 -17.34 -0.56 28.56
CA GLY A 387 -17.07 0.84 28.21
C GLY A 387 -15.73 1.31 28.78
N PRO A 388 -15.15 2.40 28.24
CA PRO A 388 -13.83 2.89 28.64
C PRO A 388 -13.74 2.99 30.16
N PRO A 389 -12.66 2.49 30.81
CA PRO A 389 -12.52 2.62 32.26
C PRO A 389 -12.54 4.10 32.62
N ALA A 390 -13.54 4.51 33.39
CA ALA A 390 -13.61 5.86 33.93
C ALA A 390 -12.46 6.04 34.93
N GLY A 391 -11.47 6.85 34.56
CA GLY A 391 -10.42 7.27 35.48
C GLY A 391 -9.05 7.45 34.82
N LEU A 392 -8.89 8.48 34.00
CA LEU A 392 -7.56 9.11 33.86
C LEU A 392 -7.43 10.14 34.99
N PRO A 393 -6.42 10.05 35.86
CA PRO A 393 -6.19 11.06 36.90
C PRO A 393 -5.79 12.37 36.23
N ILE A 394 -6.60 13.40 36.45
CA ILE A 394 -6.27 14.79 36.14
C ILE A 394 -5.16 15.20 37.11
N TYR A 395 -4.03 15.65 36.59
CA TYR A 395 -2.98 16.29 37.38
C TYR A 395 -3.59 17.43 38.19
N GLY A 396 -3.51 17.32 39.51
CA GLY A 396 -3.54 18.45 40.43
C GLY A 396 -2.20 18.47 41.15
N GLU A 397 -1.29 19.29 40.65
CA GLU A 397 -0.12 19.73 41.41
C GLU A 397 -0.63 20.54 42.61
N GLU A 398 -0.45 20.03 43.82
CA GLU A 398 -0.15 20.86 44.98
C GLU A 398 1.04 20.23 45.69
N GLY A 399 2.23 20.67 45.28
CA GLY A 399 3.45 20.47 46.04
C GLY A 399 3.45 21.42 47.23
N GLU A 400 3.11 20.90 48.40
CA GLU A 400 3.53 21.50 49.67
C GLU A 400 4.76 20.77 50.21
N GLU A 401 5.68 21.59 50.72
CA GLU A 401 7.02 21.29 51.18
C GLU A 401 7.10 20.22 52.29
N LYS A 402 8.19 19.44 52.28
CA LYS A 402 9.21 19.40 53.36
C LYS A 402 10.37 18.46 53.03
N LEU A 403 11.58 19.04 52.95
CA LEU A 403 12.88 18.36 53.14
C LEU A 403 13.06 18.00 54.65
N PRO A 404 14.18 17.38 55.09
CA PRO A 404 14.77 16.09 54.74
C PRO A 404 15.10 15.21 56.00
N GLY A 405 15.29 13.89 55.81
CA GLY A 405 16.16 13.05 56.66
C GLY A 405 15.52 12.14 57.74
N ILE A 406 16.10 10.93 57.86
CA ILE A 406 16.00 9.92 58.94
C ILE A 406 14.72 9.06 58.86
N LYS A 407 14.73 7.75 58.62
CA LYS A 407 15.77 6.70 58.77
C LYS A 407 15.62 5.65 57.67
#